data_AF-A0AAV2GGP3-F1
#
_entry.id   AF-A0AAV2GGP3-F1
#
_cell.length_a   1.000
_cell.length_b   1.000
_cell.length_c   1.000
_cell.angle_alpha   90.00
_cell.angle_beta   90.00
_cell.angle_gamma   90.00
#
_symmetry.space_group_name_H-M   'P 1'
#
loop_
_entity.id
_entity.type
_entity.pdbx_description
1 polymer ?
#
loop_
_entity_poly.entity_id
_entity_poly.type
_entity_poly.pdbx_seq_one_letter_code
_entity_poly.pdbx_strand_id
1 'polypeptide(L)'
;MIPASVLDNKTVLVTGSAGFLAKVFVEKVLRIQPDVKKLYLLMRAPDSHSAAKRLRDEVMEKELFRVVKEKWGPNFAKFVSEKVVAVAGDISREDLGIEDVDLKKEIWKETDLVVNFAATTRFDERYDVALATNTYGAAHVLNFSKKCARIKLLVHVSTAYVCGEEAGIIKEKPVSMAKGGNHDDDDDDELIVKIVDGERKLVQQRLLQLQSNKQLSSDGGDRGISSAMRLLGLERYIYIFWNIWYSNDYKFIVVYF
;
A
#
# COMPACT_ATOMS: atom_id res chain seq x y z
N MET A 1 14.98 -7.21 6.75
CA MET A 1 14.02 -7.15 7.88
C MET A 1 14.41 -5.98 8.79
N ILE A 2 13.48 -5.10 9.18
CA ILE A 2 13.80 -3.92 10.01
C ILE A 2 14.37 -4.39 11.36
N PRO A 3 15.61 -4.01 11.75
CA PRO A 3 16.18 -4.40 13.03
C PRO A 3 15.34 -3.92 14.20
N ALA A 4 15.22 -4.71 15.27
CA ALA A 4 14.40 -4.35 16.43
C ALA A 4 14.83 -3.01 17.05
N SER A 5 16.13 -2.71 17.06
CA SER A 5 16.69 -1.44 17.54
C SER A 5 16.19 -0.22 16.77
N VAL A 6 15.86 -0.37 15.48
CA VAL A 6 15.31 0.74 14.68
C VAL A 6 13.90 1.11 15.15
N LEU A 7 13.15 0.15 15.71
CA LEU A 7 11.77 0.32 16.18
C LEU A 7 11.66 0.75 17.65
N ASP A 8 12.78 0.86 18.36
CA ASP A 8 12.81 1.23 19.78
C ASP A 8 12.22 2.62 20.02
N ASN A 9 11.19 2.70 20.87
CA ASN A 9 10.43 3.92 21.18
C ASN A 9 9.99 4.70 19.92
N LYS A 10 9.63 3.98 18.84
CA LYS A 10 9.14 4.56 17.59
C LYS A 10 7.64 4.39 17.43
N THR A 11 7.02 5.35 16.76
CA THR A 11 5.66 5.22 16.25
C THR A 11 5.70 4.77 14.80
N VAL A 12 4.97 3.70 14.48
CA VAL A 12 4.94 3.11 13.13
C VAL A 12 3.52 3.16 12.57
N LEU A 13 3.37 3.67 11.34
CA LEU A 13 2.15 3.50 10.56
C LEU A 13 2.31 2.29 9.65
N VAL A 14 1.36 1.36 9.71
CA VAL A 14 1.31 0.17 8.86
C VAL A 14 0.07 0.24 8.00
N THR A 15 0.23 0.04 6.70
CA THR A 15 -0.90 -0.13 5.77
C THR A 15 -1.07 -1.59 5.39
N GLY A 16 -2.26 -1.96 4.90
CA GLY A 16 -2.52 -3.34 4.51
C GLY A 16 -2.58 -4.28 5.71
N SER A 17 -2.95 -3.75 6.89
CA SER A 17 -2.81 -4.40 8.20
C SER A 17 -3.57 -5.72 8.35
N ALA A 18 -4.64 -5.92 7.57
CA ALA A 18 -5.38 -7.19 7.52
C ALA A 18 -4.68 -8.27 6.65
N GLY A 19 -3.75 -7.86 5.79
CA GLY A 19 -2.99 -8.73 4.89
C GLY A 19 -2.02 -9.64 5.62
N PHE A 20 -1.68 -10.77 5.01
CA PHE A 20 -0.86 -11.81 5.65
C PHE A 20 0.49 -11.30 6.18
N LEU A 21 1.28 -10.65 5.32
CA LEU A 21 2.62 -10.15 5.67
C LEU A 21 2.56 -9.06 6.76
N ALA A 22 1.59 -8.15 6.66
CA ALA A 22 1.42 -7.10 7.66
C ALA A 22 1.11 -7.69 9.05
N LYS A 23 0.27 -8.73 9.12
CA LYS A 23 -0.03 -9.40 10.39
C LYS A 23 1.20 -10.08 10.99
N VAL A 24 2.01 -10.74 10.16
CA VAL A 24 3.28 -11.35 10.61
C VAL A 24 4.24 -10.27 11.11
N PHE A 25 4.33 -9.13 10.41
CA PHE A 25 5.13 -7.99 10.85
C PHE A 25 4.64 -7.46 12.21
N VAL A 26 3.35 -7.17 12.37
CA VAL A 26 2.77 -6.65 13.61
C VAL A 26 2.95 -7.64 14.76
N GLU A 27 2.66 -8.93 14.55
CA GLU A 27 2.90 -9.99 15.54
C GLU A 27 4.35 -9.97 16.01
N LYS A 28 5.29 -9.96 15.06
CA LYS A 28 6.71 -10.00 15.37
C LYS A 28 7.11 -8.77 16.18
N VAL A 29 6.71 -7.57 15.76
CA VAL A 29 7.00 -6.33 16.50
C VAL A 29 6.47 -6.43 17.94
N LEU A 30 5.22 -6.81 18.14
CA LEU A 30 4.63 -6.93 19.47
C LEU A 30 5.28 -8.03 20.33
N ARG A 31 5.81 -9.10 19.71
CA ARG A 31 6.46 -10.20 20.41
C ARG A 31 7.89 -9.87 20.85
N ILE A 32 8.70 -9.33 19.94
CA ILE A 32 10.16 -9.19 20.12
C ILE A 32 10.63 -7.75 20.33
N GLN A 33 9.75 -6.75 20.14
CA GLN A 33 10.06 -5.35 20.41
C GLN A 33 8.92 -4.65 21.18
N PRO A 34 8.73 -4.99 22.47
CA PRO A 34 7.65 -4.43 23.29
C PRO A 34 7.81 -2.92 23.54
N ASP A 35 9.00 -2.36 23.34
CA ASP A 35 9.30 -0.94 23.55
C ASP A 35 8.93 -0.06 22.34
N VAL A 36 8.35 -0.65 21.28
CA VAL A 36 7.67 0.15 20.24
C VAL A 36 6.69 1.09 20.91
N LYS A 37 6.69 2.38 20.54
CA LYS A 37 5.85 3.38 21.19
C LYS A 37 4.39 3.15 20.84
N LYS A 38 4.08 3.07 19.54
CA LYS A 38 2.71 2.96 19.02
C LYS A 38 2.71 2.39 17.60
N LEU A 39 1.71 1.60 17.26
CA LEU A 39 1.40 1.08 15.93
C LEU A 39 0.05 1.63 15.49
N TYR A 40 0.05 2.51 14.49
CA TYR A 40 -1.16 2.87 13.76
C TYR A 40 -1.37 1.85 12.66
N LEU A 41 -2.48 1.12 12.71
CA LEU A 41 -2.81 0.09 11.72
C LEU A 41 -3.95 0.61 10.86
N LEU A 42 -3.63 0.99 9.62
CA LEU A 42 -4.62 1.43 8.66
C LEU A 42 -5.48 0.23 8.24
N MET A 43 -6.78 0.36 8.42
CA MET A 43 -7.81 -0.61 8.11
C MET A 43 -8.80 0.01 7.13
N ARG A 44 -9.04 -0.66 6.00
CA ARG A 44 -10.07 -0.23 5.05
C ARG A 44 -11.44 -0.39 5.69
N ALA A 45 -12.04 0.70 6.17
CA ALA A 45 -13.31 0.69 6.86
C ALA A 45 -13.99 2.05 6.70
N PRO A 46 -15.34 2.10 6.75
CA PRO A 46 -16.07 3.36 6.63
C PRO A 46 -15.86 4.28 7.84
N ASP A 47 -15.57 3.73 9.01
CA ASP A 47 -15.48 4.47 10.27
C ASP A 47 -14.57 3.76 11.28
N SER A 48 -14.25 4.46 12.37
CA SER A 48 -13.36 3.97 13.43
C SER A 48 -13.91 2.75 14.17
N HIS A 49 -15.23 2.62 14.30
CA HIS A 49 -15.85 1.46 14.96
C HIS A 49 -15.66 0.20 14.11
N SER A 50 -15.95 0.30 12.82
CA SER A 50 -15.74 -0.73 11.81
C SER A 50 -14.26 -1.09 11.70
N ALA A 51 -13.34 -0.10 11.71
CA ALA A 51 -11.90 -0.34 11.71
C ALA A 51 -11.45 -1.13 12.95
N ALA A 52 -11.93 -0.76 14.14
CA ALA A 52 -11.61 -1.47 15.38
C ALA A 52 -12.16 -2.89 15.39
N LYS A 53 -13.38 -3.12 14.88
CA LYS A 53 -13.96 -4.46 14.72
C LYS A 53 -13.11 -5.32 13.77
N ARG A 54 -12.79 -4.80 12.59
CA ARG A 54 -11.92 -5.50 11.63
C ARG A 54 -10.55 -5.82 12.23
N LEU A 55 -9.95 -4.88 12.97
CA LEU A 55 -8.66 -5.11 13.62
C LEU A 55 -8.73 -6.28 14.61
N ARG A 56 -9.79 -6.36 15.43
CA ARG A 56 -9.98 -7.50 16.33
C ARG A 56 -10.13 -8.80 15.55
N ASP A 57 -11.14 -8.87 14.69
CA ASP A 57 -11.58 -10.12 14.06
C ASP A 57 -10.57 -10.66 13.02
N GLU A 58 -9.90 -9.77 12.27
CA GLU A 58 -9.04 -10.14 11.14
C GLU A 58 -7.55 -10.21 11.50
N VAL A 59 -7.14 -9.56 12.60
CA VAL A 59 -5.75 -9.47 13.04
C VAL A 59 -5.56 -10.07 14.43
N MET A 60 -6.05 -9.41 15.47
CA MET A 60 -5.69 -9.73 16.86
C MET A 60 -6.24 -11.08 17.34
N GLU A 61 -7.40 -11.49 16.83
CA GLU A 61 -8.01 -12.77 17.19
C GLU A 61 -7.41 -13.96 16.44
N LYS A 62 -6.59 -13.74 15.40
CA LYS A 62 -5.98 -14.83 14.65
C LYS A 62 -4.99 -15.62 15.51
N GLU A 63 -4.91 -16.91 15.22
CA GLU A 63 -4.00 -17.87 15.86
C GLU A 63 -2.53 -17.45 15.78
N LEU A 64 -2.18 -16.67 14.75
CA LEU A 64 -0.87 -16.03 14.61
C LEU A 64 -0.42 -15.30 15.88
N PHE A 65 -1.33 -14.66 16.61
CA PHE A 65 -1.02 -13.89 17.82
C PHE A 65 -1.00 -14.72 19.11
N ARG A 66 -1.15 -16.06 19.03
CA ARG A 66 -1.18 -16.93 20.22
C ARG A 66 0.02 -16.71 21.14
N VAL A 67 1.24 -16.65 20.59
CA VAL A 67 2.46 -16.49 21.40
C VAL A 67 2.48 -15.13 22.13
N VAL A 68 2.00 -14.06 21.48
CA VAL A 68 1.88 -12.73 22.12
C VAL A 68 0.81 -12.76 23.21
N LYS A 69 -0.33 -13.41 22.96
CA LYS A 69 -1.40 -13.58 23.94
C LYS A 69 -0.94 -14.35 25.17
N GLU A 70 -0.26 -15.48 24.99
CA GLU A 70 0.28 -16.30 26.07
C GLU A 70 1.32 -15.53 26.90
N LYS A 71 2.21 -14.77 26.23
CA LYS A 71 3.24 -13.95 26.89
C LYS A 71 2.65 -12.89 27.83
N TRP A 72 1.57 -12.23 27.42
CA TRP A 72 0.96 -11.15 28.21
C TRP A 72 -0.21 -11.64 29.08
N GLY A 73 -0.75 -12.82 28.80
CA GLY A 73 -1.85 -13.44 29.55
C GLY A 73 -3.03 -12.47 29.75
N PRO A 74 -3.53 -12.30 30.98
CA PRO A 74 -4.61 -11.37 31.29
C PRO A 74 -4.33 -9.90 30.89
N ASN A 75 -3.06 -9.51 30.78
CA ASN A 75 -2.67 -8.14 30.41
C ASN A 75 -2.65 -7.91 28.89
N PHE A 76 -2.91 -8.93 28.07
CA PHE A 76 -2.84 -8.81 26.61
C PHE A 76 -3.73 -7.68 26.07
N ALA A 77 -4.98 -7.61 26.53
CA ALA A 77 -5.91 -6.57 26.07
C ALA A 77 -5.41 -5.16 26.39
N LYS A 78 -4.89 -4.95 27.60
CA LYS A 78 -4.29 -3.68 28.03
C LYS A 78 -3.07 -3.34 27.19
N PHE A 79 -2.12 -4.27 27.05
CA PHE A 79 -0.93 -4.10 26.23
C PHE A 79 -1.27 -3.72 24.79
N VAL A 80 -2.21 -4.42 24.15
CA VAL A 80 -2.63 -4.08 22.78
C VAL A 80 -3.27 -2.70 22.73
N SER A 81 -4.13 -2.33 23.69
CA SER A 81 -4.77 -1.01 23.71
C SER A 81 -3.78 0.17 23.90
N GLU A 82 -2.68 -0.06 24.60
CA GLU A 82 -1.62 0.94 24.79
C GLU A 82 -0.72 1.08 23.55
N LYS A 83 -0.55 -0.01 22.80
CA LYS A 83 0.41 -0.07 21.69
C LYS A 83 -0.21 0.06 20.32
N VAL A 84 -1.49 -0.27 20.13
CA VAL A 84 -2.09 -0.42 18.81
C VAL A 84 -3.35 0.42 18.67
N VAL A 85 -3.41 1.19 17.58
CA VAL A 85 -4.56 2.02 17.22
C VAL A 85 -5.05 1.62 15.83
N ALA A 86 -6.31 1.22 15.72
CA ALA A 86 -6.96 1.02 14.43
C ALA A 86 -7.26 2.39 13.80
N VAL A 87 -6.89 2.58 12.53
CA VAL A 87 -7.14 3.81 11.78
C VAL A 87 -8.03 3.46 10.59
N ALA A 88 -9.23 4.05 10.53
CA ALA A 88 -10.08 3.92 9.36
C ALA A 88 -9.49 4.73 8.20
N GLY A 89 -9.29 4.09 7.05
CA GLY A 89 -8.84 4.77 5.84
C GLY A 89 -8.54 3.82 4.68
N ASP A 90 -8.27 4.37 3.50
CA ASP A 90 -7.94 3.62 2.30
C ASP A 90 -6.80 4.30 1.55
N ILE A 91 -5.77 3.55 1.21
CA ILE A 91 -4.60 4.08 0.52
C ILE A 91 -4.95 4.62 -0.87
N SER A 92 -6.05 4.16 -1.48
CA SER A 92 -6.53 4.63 -2.78
C SER A 92 -7.00 6.09 -2.79
N ARG A 93 -7.11 6.71 -1.60
CA ARG A 93 -7.57 8.10 -1.41
C ARG A 93 -6.41 8.97 -0.95
N GLU A 94 -6.49 10.26 -1.29
CA GLU A 94 -5.61 11.27 -0.72
C GLU A 94 -5.68 11.27 0.80
N ASP A 95 -4.55 11.61 1.44
CA ASP A 95 -4.41 11.56 2.89
C ASP A 95 -4.81 10.21 3.52
N LEU A 96 -4.69 9.13 2.74
CA LEU A 96 -5.07 7.77 3.11
C LEU A 96 -6.55 7.63 3.46
N GLY A 97 -7.41 8.55 3.00
CA GLY A 97 -8.83 8.55 3.30
C GLY A 97 -9.16 8.67 4.79
N ILE A 98 -8.24 9.17 5.62
CA ILE A 98 -8.47 9.40 7.04
C ILE A 98 -9.30 10.67 7.21
N GLU A 99 -10.56 10.49 7.59
CA GLU A 99 -11.54 11.59 7.72
C GLU A 99 -11.46 12.29 9.08
N ASP A 100 -11.02 11.57 10.13
CA ASP A 100 -10.75 12.15 11.44
C ASP A 100 -9.52 13.08 11.37
N VAL A 101 -9.78 14.38 11.40
CA VAL A 101 -8.78 15.43 11.23
C VAL A 101 -7.78 15.46 12.40
N ASP A 102 -8.23 15.23 13.62
CA ASP A 102 -7.39 15.32 14.81
C ASP A 102 -6.48 14.09 14.91
N LEU A 103 -7.04 12.89 14.67
CA LEU A 103 -6.25 11.67 14.56
C LEU A 103 -5.22 11.78 13.42
N LYS A 104 -5.60 12.31 12.25
CA LYS A 104 -4.68 12.49 11.13
C LYS A 104 -3.51 13.43 11.49
N LYS A 105 -3.78 14.55 12.16
CA LYS A 105 -2.75 15.47 12.65
C LYS A 105 -1.85 14.82 13.69
N GLU A 106 -2.40 14.01 14.59
CA GLU A 106 -1.62 13.23 15.56
C GLU A 106 -0.67 12.27 14.84
N ILE A 107 -1.17 11.50 13.86
CA ILE A 107 -0.36 10.57 13.07
C ILE A 107 0.78 11.30 12.36
N TRP A 108 0.51 12.45 11.72
CA TRP A 108 1.56 13.28 11.11
C TRP A 108 2.61 13.76 12.13
N LYS A 109 2.20 14.12 13.34
CA LYS A 109 3.12 14.58 14.37
C LYS A 109 3.99 13.45 14.95
N GLU A 110 3.42 12.27 15.12
CA GLU A 110 4.06 11.19 15.89
C GLU A 110 4.83 10.18 15.05
N THR A 111 4.43 9.93 13.80
CA THR A 111 4.95 8.80 13.00
C THR A 111 6.42 8.96 12.65
N ASP A 112 7.23 7.98 13.08
CA ASP A 112 8.66 7.89 12.75
C ASP A 112 8.92 6.96 11.56
N LEU A 113 8.10 5.92 11.39
CA LEU A 113 8.24 4.93 10.32
C LEU A 113 6.91 4.67 9.63
N VAL A 114 6.94 4.44 8.33
CA VAL A 114 5.80 3.94 7.55
C VAL A 114 6.18 2.63 6.89
N VAL A 115 5.35 1.61 7.04
CA VAL A 115 5.53 0.30 6.38
C VAL A 115 4.30 0.01 5.53
N ASN A 116 4.46 0.12 4.21
CA ASN A 116 3.40 -0.04 3.23
C ASN A 116 3.34 -1.49 2.73
N PHE A 117 2.37 -2.27 3.22
CA PHE A 117 2.02 -3.59 2.67
C PHE A 117 0.74 -3.56 1.82
N ALA A 118 0.03 -2.43 1.79
CA ALA A 118 -1.22 -2.35 1.07
C ALA A 118 -0.99 -2.41 -0.44
N ALA A 119 -1.56 -3.45 -1.04
CA ALA A 119 -1.69 -3.65 -2.48
C ALA A 119 -2.90 -4.56 -2.73
N THR A 120 -3.44 -4.51 -3.95
CA THR A 120 -4.17 -5.67 -4.49
C THR A 120 -3.17 -6.62 -5.14
N THR A 121 -3.22 -7.88 -4.74
CA THR A 121 -2.36 -8.95 -5.27
C THR A 121 -3.11 -9.87 -6.24
N ARG A 122 -4.33 -9.51 -6.60
CA ARG A 122 -5.14 -10.24 -7.58
C ARG A 122 -4.69 -9.89 -8.99
N PHE A 123 -4.17 -10.87 -9.72
CA PHE A 123 -3.77 -10.71 -11.12
C PHE A 123 -4.94 -10.36 -12.05
N ASP A 124 -6.15 -10.78 -11.68
CA ASP A 124 -7.37 -10.57 -12.45
C ASP A 124 -8.18 -9.36 -11.97
N GLU A 125 -7.60 -8.46 -11.17
CA GLU A 125 -8.34 -7.34 -10.58
C GLU A 125 -8.85 -6.35 -11.63
N ARG A 126 -9.95 -5.66 -11.30
CA ARG A 126 -10.39 -4.53 -12.12
C ARG A 126 -9.28 -3.49 -12.23
N TYR A 127 -9.03 -3.02 -13.45
CA TYR A 127 -7.90 -2.13 -13.72
C TYR A 127 -7.97 -0.80 -12.94
N ASP A 128 -9.17 -0.24 -12.75
CA ASP A 128 -9.35 0.95 -11.93
C ASP A 128 -8.95 0.74 -10.47
N VAL A 129 -9.30 -0.42 -9.91
CA VAL A 129 -8.94 -0.77 -8.52
C VAL A 129 -7.44 -1.01 -8.37
N ALA A 130 -6.85 -1.72 -9.33
CA ALA A 130 -5.42 -2.00 -9.35
C ALA A 130 -4.59 -0.72 -9.47
N LEU A 131 -4.94 0.17 -10.40
CA LEU A 131 -4.25 1.45 -10.60
C LEU A 131 -4.42 2.37 -9.38
N ALA A 132 -5.64 2.48 -8.83
CA ALA A 132 -5.91 3.26 -7.62
C ALA A 132 -5.15 2.77 -6.40
N THR A 133 -5.00 1.45 -6.23
CA THR A 133 -4.37 0.89 -5.03
C THR A 133 -2.85 0.79 -5.18
N ASN A 134 -2.36 0.17 -6.26
CA ASN A 134 -0.95 -0.21 -6.36
C ASN A 134 -0.08 0.93 -6.90
N THR A 135 -0.62 1.78 -7.77
CA THR A 135 0.12 2.94 -8.31
C THR A 135 -0.15 4.18 -7.48
N TYR A 136 -1.39 4.67 -7.49
CA TYR A 136 -1.71 5.91 -6.77
C TYR A 136 -1.68 5.72 -5.27
N GLY A 137 -2.07 4.56 -4.75
CA GLY A 137 -2.04 4.32 -3.33
C GLY A 137 -0.63 4.31 -2.74
N ALA A 138 0.36 3.79 -3.47
CA ALA A 138 1.76 3.93 -3.10
C ALA A 138 2.20 5.42 -3.07
N ALA A 139 1.80 6.20 -4.08
CA ALA A 139 2.07 7.64 -4.12
C ALA A 139 1.37 8.41 -2.99
N HIS A 140 0.13 8.06 -2.64
CA HIS A 140 -0.60 8.64 -1.52
C HIS A 140 0.08 8.31 -0.18
N VAL A 141 0.59 7.10 0.01
CA VAL A 141 1.37 6.73 1.18
C VAL A 141 2.68 7.52 1.26
N LEU A 142 3.39 7.69 0.14
CA LEU A 142 4.59 8.54 0.08
C LEU A 142 4.26 9.99 0.46
N ASN A 143 3.24 10.57 -0.15
CA ASN A 143 2.82 11.95 0.10
C ASN A 143 2.33 12.16 1.53
N PHE A 144 1.62 11.18 2.11
CA PHE A 144 1.26 11.19 3.52
C PHE A 144 2.50 11.14 4.41
N SER A 145 3.47 10.28 4.08
CA SER A 145 4.73 10.13 4.83
C SER A 145 5.55 11.42 4.84
N LYS A 146 5.58 12.16 3.73
CA LYS A 146 6.25 13.48 3.63
C LYS A 146 5.65 14.53 4.57
N LYS A 147 4.38 14.39 4.96
CA LYS A 147 3.72 15.27 5.93
C LYS A 147 4.03 14.89 7.38
N CYS A 148 4.60 13.71 7.62
CA CYS A 148 4.95 13.26 8.96
C CYS A 148 6.22 13.98 9.47
N ALA A 149 6.09 14.76 10.55
CA ALA A 149 7.13 15.64 11.07
C ALA A 149 8.39 14.91 11.57
N ARG A 150 8.28 13.61 11.86
CA ARG A 150 9.34 12.79 12.43
C ARG A 150 9.79 11.66 11.51
N ILE A 151 9.34 11.63 10.27
CA ILE A 151 9.58 10.50 9.35
C ILE A 151 11.08 10.23 9.19
N LYS A 152 11.48 8.99 9.44
CA LYS A 152 12.87 8.52 9.28
C LYS A 152 12.99 7.47 8.19
N LEU A 153 11.94 6.68 7.98
CA LEU A 153 11.97 5.57 7.05
C LEU A 153 10.56 5.28 6.51
N LEU A 154 10.46 5.17 5.19
CA LEU A 154 9.35 4.55 4.49
C LEU A 154 9.84 3.22 3.91
N VAL A 155 9.19 2.13 4.28
CA VAL A 155 9.39 0.81 3.67
C VAL A 155 8.19 0.52 2.81
N HIS A 156 8.38 0.36 1.51
CA HIS A 156 7.33 -0.08 0.60
C HIS A 156 7.59 -1.52 0.17
N VAL A 157 6.61 -2.38 0.42
CA VAL A 157 6.61 -3.77 -0.01
C VAL A 157 6.01 -3.90 -1.41
N SER A 158 6.67 -4.63 -2.32
CA SER A 158 6.26 -4.81 -3.71
C SER A 158 6.32 -6.28 -4.16
N THR A 159 6.97 -6.60 -5.27
CA THR A 159 6.94 -7.92 -5.88
C THR A 159 8.12 -8.12 -6.82
N ALA A 160 8.62 -9.36 -6.91
CA ALA A 160 9.66 -9.74 -7.87
C ALA A 160 9.21 -9.63 -9.35
N TYR A 161 7.91 -9.51 -9.64
CA TYR A 161 7.40 -9.31 -11.00
C TYR A 161 7.68 -7.93 -11.60
N VAL A 162 8.32 -7.02 -10.84
CA VAL A 162 8.89 -5.78 -11.39
C VAL A 162 10.27 -5.97 -11.98
N CYS A 163 10.90 -7.14 -11.81
CA CYS A 163 12.14 -7.44 -12.49
C CYS A 163 11.85 -7.58 -14.00
N GLY A 164 12.50 -6.74 -14.81
CA GLY A 164 12.56 -6.93 -16.25
C GLY A 164 13.28 -8.24 -16.60
N GLU A 165 13.60 -8.44 -17.88
CA GLU A 165 14.15 -9.71 -18.37
C GLU A 165 15.64 -9.94 -18.07
N GLU A 166 16.25 -9.16 -17.15
CA GLU A 166 17.66 -9.33 -16.79
C GLU A 166 17.92 -10.72 -16.21
N ALA A 167 18.76 -11.50 -16.89
CA ALA A 167 19.16 -12.84 -16.45
C ALA A 167 20.45 -12.80 -15.62
N GLY A 168 20.59 -13.75 -14.68
CA GLY A 168 21.79 -13.95 -13.87
C GLY A 168 21.67 -13.45 -12.43
N ILE A 169 22.80 -13.24 -11.76
CA ILE A 169 22.83 -12.76 -10.36
C ILE A 169 22.61 -11.25 -10.35
N ILE A 170 21.38 -10.82 -10.08
CA ILE A 170 21.02 -9.42 -9.88
C ILE A 170 21.39 -9.01 -8.45
N LYS A 171 22.39 -8.13 -8.31
CA LYS A 171 22.78 -7.58 -7.00
C LYS A 171 21.84 -6.44 -6.62
N GLU A 172 21.47 -6.36 -5.34
CA GLU A 172 20.83 -5.17 -4.80
C GLU A 172 21.75 -3.97 -5.01
N LYS A 173 21.23 -2.94 -5.68
CA LYS A 173 21.88 -1.65 -5.83
C LYS A 173 20.98 -0.61 -5.18
N PRO A 174 21.53 0.37 -4.44
CA PRO A 174 20.75 1.54 -4.07
C PRO A 174 20.16 2.13 -5.34
N VAL A 175 18.84 2.32 -5.37
CA VAL A 175 18.24 3.20 -6.36
C VAL A 175 18.75 4.59 -6.01
N SER A 176 19.65 5.15 -6.82
CA SER A 176 19.69 6.60 -6.88
C SER A 176 18.35 7.01 -7.46
N MET A 177 17.45 7.56 -6.63
CA MET A 177 16.57 8.62 -7.15
C MET A 177 17.54 9.55 -7.88
N ALA A 178 17.44 9.61 -9.21
CA ALA A 178 18.48 10.10 -10.10
C ALA A 178 19.32 11.21 -9.44
N LYS A 179 20.60 10.91 -9.17
CA LYS A 179 21.59 11.97 -9.04
C LYS A 179 22.31 12.01 -10.38
N GLY A 180 21.75 12.84 -11.26
CA GLY A 180 22.42 13.56 -12.35
C GLY A 180 23.58 12.80 -12.95
N GLY A 181 23.25 11.83 -13.79
CA GLY A 181 24.22 11.07 -14.55
C GLY A 181 24.32 11.51 -16.01
N ASN A 182 24.47 12.81 -16.31
CA ASN A 182 24.67 13.38 -17.66
C ASN A 182 23.74 12.92 -18.81
N HIS A 183 22.66 12.20 -18.50
CA HIS A 183 21.46 12.12 -19.31
C HIS A 183 20.41 12.99 -18.64
N ASP A 184 19.59 13.65 -19.43
CA ASP A 184 18.57 14.59 -18.99
C ASP A 184 17.49 13.85 -18.16
N ASP A 185 17.79 13.61 -16.89
CA ASP A 185 16.98 12.84 -15.92
C ASP A 185 15.59 13.47 -15.67
N ASP A 186 15.40 14.75 -16.03
CA ASP A 186 14.11 15.44 -15.93
C ASP A 186 13.08 14.91 -16.95
N ASP A 187 13.53 14.39 -18.10
CA ASP A 187 12.63 13.89 -19.15
C ASP A 187 11.98 12.55 -18.78
N ASP A 188 12.68 11.70 -18.01
CA ASP A 188 12.18 10.38 -17.60
C ASP A 188 11.10 10.50 -16.51
N ASP A 189 11.29 11.37 -15.52
CA ASP A 189 10.27 11.62 -14.48
C ASP A 189 9.02 12.27 -15.08
N GLU A 190 9.18 13.23 -16.01
CA GLU A 190 8.06 13.84 -16.73
C GLU A 190 7.32 12.81 -17.61
N LEU A 191 8.05 11.91 -18.26
CA LEU A 191 7.48 10.82 -19.06
C LEU A 191 6.69 9.84 -18.20
N ILE A 192 7.22 9.42 -17.04
CA ILE A 192 6.51 8.52 -16.11
C ILE A 192 5.22 9.17 -15.63
N VAL A 193 5.25 10.44 -15.25
CA VAL A 193 4.06 11.19 -14.85
C VAL A 193 3.05 11.24 -15.99
N LYS A 194 3.48 11.53 -17.23
CA LYS A 194 2.60 11.52 -18.41
C LYS A 194 1.97 10.15 -18.67
N ILE A 195 2.72 9.06 -18.53
CA ILE A 195 2.21 7.70 -18.69
C ILE A 195 1.16 7.41 -17.63
N VAL A 196 1.46 7.66 -16.36
CA VAL A 196 0.54 7.42 -15.24
C VAL A 196 -0.74 8.26 -15.39
N ASP A 197 -0.62 9.54 -15.76
CA ASP A 197 -1.79 10.39 -16.02
C ASP A 197 -2.59 9.96 -17.26
N GLY A 198 -1.91 9.44 -18.28
CA GLY A 198 -2.52 8.81 -19.45
C GLY A 198 -3.39 7.62 -19.07
N GLU A 199 -2.86 6.69 -18.27
CA GLU A 199 -3.62 5.54 -17.76
C GLU A 199 -4.82 5.98 -16.93
N ARG A 200 -4.67 7.04 -16.13
CA ARG A 200 -5.77 7.62 -15.36
C ARG A 200 -6.93 8.04 -16.25
N LYS A 201 -6.62 8.82 -17.29
CA LYS A 201 -7.62 9.36 -18.21
C LYS A 201 -8.30 8.24 -18.97
N LEU A 202 -7.53 7.24 -19.42
CA LEU A 202 -8.04 6.06 -20.09
C LEU A 202 -9.03 5.28 -19.19
N VAL A 203 -8.66 5.03 -17.93
CA VAL A 203 -9.53 4.36 -16.95
C VAL A 203 -10.81 5.16 -16.70
N GLN A 204 -10.70 6.48 -16.48
CA GLN A 204 -11.85 7.35 -16.22
C GLN A 204 -12.82 7.38 -17.41
N GLN A 205 -12.29 7.55 -18.63
CA GLN A 205 -13.08 7.55 -19.85
C GLN A 205 -13.80 6.20 -20.04
N ARG A 206 -13.11 5.08 -19.81
CA ARG A 206 -13.71 3.75 -19.91
C ARG A 206 -14.83 3.55 -18.88
N LEU A 207 -14.62 3.95 -17.63
CA LEU A 207 -15.65 3.87 -16.60
C LEU A 207 -16.88 4.70 -16.95
N LEU A 208 -16.70 5.95 -17.41
CA LEU A 208 -17.81 6.81 -17.83
C LEU A 208 -18.60 6.20 -18.99
N GLN A 209 -17.91 5.65 -19.99
CA GLN A 209 -18.55 4.96 -21.12
C GLN A 209 -19.37 3.76 -20.66
N LEU A 210 -18.81 2.91 -19.79
CA LEU A 210 -19.49 1.72 -19.27
C LEU A 210 -20.70 2.09 -18.40
N GLN A 211 -20.59 3.16 -17.60
CA GLN A 211 -21.70 3.67 -16.80
C GLN A 211 -22.83 4.25 -17.67
N SER A 212 -22.50 4.97 -18.73
CA SER A 212 -23.49 5.48 -19.69
C SER A 212 -24.23 4.33 -20.39
N ASN A 213 -23.51 3.29 -20.83
CA ASN A 213 -24.10 2.10 -21.45
C ASN A 213 -24.97 1.30 -20.48
N LYS A 214 -24.62 1.24 -19.18
CA LYS A 214 -25.43 0.62 -18.14
C LYS A 214 -26.77 1.33 -17.96
N GLN A 215 -26.82 2.66 -18.06
CA GLN A 215 -28.08 3.42 -17.97
C GLN A 215 -29.03 3.13 -19.15
N LEU A 216 -28.50 2.60 -20.26
CA LEU A 216 -29.25 2.27 -21.48
C LEU A 216 -29.73 0.80 -21.54
N SER A 217 -29.31 -0.08 -20.61
CA SER A 217 -29.60 -1.52 -20.66
C SER A 217 -30.14 -2.04 -19.32
N SER A 218 -31.29 -2.71 -19.35
CA SER A 218 -32.07 -3.13 -18.17
C SER A 218 -31.61 -4.42 -17.49
N ASP A 219 -30.45 -5.00 -17.87
CA ASP A 219 -29.98 -6.27 -17.33
C ASP A 219 -28.53 -6.20 -16.80
N GLY A 220 -28.33 -6.62 -15.54
CA GLY A 220 -27.03 -7.05 -15.01
C GLY A 220 -25.89 -6.03 -14.82
N GLY A 221 -26.19 -4.76 -14.53
CA GLY A 221 -25.24 -3.66 -14.75
C GLY A 221 -23.93 -3.57 -13.94
N ASP A 222 -23.74 -4.25 -12.79
CA ASP A 222 -22.45 -4.18 -12.06
C ASP A 222 -21.45 -5.30 -12.42
N ARG A 223 -21.96 -6.47 -12.81
CA ARG A 223 -21.11 -7.59 -13.26
C ARG A 223 -20.47 -7.30 -14.62
N GLY A 224 -21.19 -6.60 -15.49
CA GLY A 224 -20.68 -6.15 -16.80
C GLY A 224 -19.50 -5.18 -16.67
N ILE A 225 -19.65 -4.14 -15.83
CA ILE A 225 -18.56 -3.17 -15.58
C ILE A 225 -17.34 -3.86 -14.99
N SER A 226 -17.52 -4.71 -13.97
CA SER A 226 -16.43 -5.44 -13.36
C SER A 226 -15.66 -6.28 -14.39
N SER A 227 -16.37 -7.05 -15.21
CA SER A 227 -15.76 -7.91 -16.24
C SER A 227 -15.00 -7.08 -17.30
N ALA A 228 -15.60 -5.98 -17.77
CA ALA A 228 -14.97 -5.10 -18.75
C ALA A 228 -13.70 -4.42 -18.20
N MET A 229 -13.70 -4.02 -16.93
CA MET A 229 -12.51 -3.42 -16.29
C MET A 229 -11.42 -4.45 -15.99
N ARG A 230 -11.77 -5.72 -15.78
CA ARG A 230 -10.78 -6.82 -15.69
C ARG A 230 -10.14 -7.10 -17.04
N LEU A 231 -10.93 -7.18 -18.10
CA LEU A 231 -10.43 -7.34 -19.47
C LEU A 231 -9.49 -6.19 -19.86
N LEU A 232 -9.87 -4.96 -19.55
CA LEU A 232 -9.01 -3.80 -19.77
C LEU A 232 -7.67 -3.98 -19.02
N GLY A 233 -7.69 -4.46 -17.78
CA GLY A 233 -6.46 -4.70 -17.01
C GLY A 233 -5.52 -5.69 -17.69
N LEU A 234 -6.07 -6.76 -18.26
CA LEU A 234 -5.29 -7.75 -19.02
C LEU A 234 -4.71 -7.15 -20.31
N GLU A 235 -5.50 -6.36 -21.06
CA GLU A 235 -5.04 -5.66 -22.26
C GLU A 235 -3.91 -4.67 -21.95
N ARG A 236 -4.09 -3.87 -20.89
CA ARG A 236 -3.10 -2.88 -20.45
C ARG A 236 -1.85 -3.55 -19.88
N TYR A 237 -1.99 -4.66 -19.16
CA TYR A 237 -0.84 -5.46 -18.71
C TYR A 237 0.03 -5.87 -19.90
N ILE A 238 -0.56 -6.48 -20.94
CA ILE A 238 0.16 -6.87 -22.15
C ILE A 238 0.80 -5.63 -22.80
N TYR A 239 0.07 -4.53 -22.95
CA TYR A 239 0.57 -3.31 -23.58
C TYR A 239 1.75 -2.68 -22.82
N ILE A 240 1.65 -2.57 -21.49
CA ILE A 240 2.68 -1.98 -20.63
C ILE A 240 3.91 -2.90 -20.57
N PHE A 241 3.72 -4.21 -20.37
CA PHE A 241 4.82 -5.18 -20.42
C PHE A 241 5.51 -5.16 -21.78
N TRP A 242 4.78 -5.17 -22.89
CA TRP A 242 5.39 -5.22 -24.22
C TRP A 242 6.04 -3.90 -24.66
N ASN A 243 5.44 -2.74 -24.37
CA ASN A 243 5.94 -1.47 -24.91
C ASN A 243 6.88 -0.71 -23.97
N ILE A 244 6.74 -0.85 -22.65
CA ILE A 244 7.59 -0.14 -21.68
C ILE A 244 8.81 -0.98 -21.29
N TRP A 245 8.68 -2.31 -21.22
CA TRP A 245 9.77 -3.17 -20.72
C TRP A 245 10.66 -3.77 -21.81
N TYR A 246 10.19 -3.91 -23.07
CA TYR A 246 11.03 -4.38 -24.18
C TYR A 246 11.68 -3.24 -24.98
N SER A 247 11.30 -1.97 -24.74
CA SER A 247 11.83 -0.85 -25.53
C SER A 247 12.87 0.00 -24.80
N ASN A 248 12.97 -0.05 -23.47
CA ASN A 248 13.92 0.77 -22.72
C ASN A 248 14.34 0.15 -21.37
N ASP A 249 15.59 0.41 -20.98
CA ASP A 249 16.33 -0.07 -19.79
C ASP A 249 15.84 0.51 -18.44
N TYR A 250 14.53 0.51 -18.16
CA TYR A 250 14.02 1.14 -16.93
C TYR A 250 13.98 0.18 -15.73
N LYS A 251 14.70 0.56 -14.66
CA LYS A 251 14.78 -0.18 -13.39
C LYS A 251 13.90 0.46 -12.33
N PHE A 252 12.69 -0.07 -12.14
CA PHE A 252 11.92 0.22 -10.94
C PHE A 252 12.20 -0.83 -9.87
N ILE A 253 12.95 -0.46 -8.84
CA ILE A 253 13.07 -1.27 -7.63
C ILE A 253 11.95 -0.86 -6.69
N VAL A 254 11.05 -1.80 -6.46
CA VAL A 254 10.16 -1.78 -5.31
C VAL A 254 10.28 -3.18 -4.67
N VAL A 255 10.43 -3.29 -3.35
CA VAL A 255 11.08 -4.46 -2.71
C VAL A 255 10.11 -5.43 -1.98
N TYR A 256 10.36 -6.76 -2.08
CA TYR A 256 9.81 -7.93 -1.31
C TYR A 256 8.34 -8.32 -1.56
N PHE A 257 7.87 -9.58 -1.63
CA PHE A 257 8.35 -10.92 -1.27
C PHE A 257 8.00 -11.94 -2.37
#